data_AF-A0A966XNU7-F1
#
_entry.id   AF-A0A966XNU7-F1
#
_cell.length_a   1.000
_cell.length_b   1.000
_cell.length_c   1.000
_cell.angle_alpha   90.00
_cell.angle_beta   90.00
_cell.angle_gamma   90.00
#
_symmetry.space_group_name_H-M   'P 1'
#
loop_
_entity.id
_entity.type
_entity.pdbx_description
1 polymer ?
#
loop_
_entity_poly.entity_id
_entity_poly.type
_entity_poly.pdbx_seq_one_letter_code
_entity_poly.pdbx_strand_id
1 'polypeptide(L)'
;MASVNLTSLDFDTIKQELINYLKREDSPFKDVDYAGSNINSLLDVLAYNTTQNAFYLNQVGSEMFIDTAQLPDSIISHAKELNYVPRSNRSARATISFTVTPPVESNITTLLLPKATSFTARLGTDQFTFSTEESFTYNIDQGVFNISNLEIQEGQFINDTFVYSTADLTRRFVLSDSNIDTSSISVQVIENNGGRILTYKRAADFLGVEDTSQSFFLQAAENGQYEILFGDNIVGRRPANGATIIATYRISSGELPNGARTFDIDGAIQGLTNISDITTINGATGGQASESVESVRFNAPRHYQNQGRAVTVTDYENILRTEFNEIEAIAAFGGEDATPPQFGKVFISVDVKGASGSSEAQKRKFSKFISNKTPLSIDPVFILL
;
A
#
# COMPACT_ATOMS: atom_id res chain seq x y z
N MET A 1 21.81 9.51 51.23
CA MET A 1 21.05 9.74 49.98
C MET A 1 19.89 8.76 50.00
N ALA A 2 18.66 9.23 50.21
CA ALA A 2 17.50 8.36 50.08
C ALA A 2 17.38 7.96 48.60
N SER A 3 17.44 6.66 48.32
CA SER A 3 17.22 6.12 46.98
C SER A 3 15.76 6.35 46.61
N VAL A 4 15.51 7.26 45.68
CA VAL A 4 14.16 7.47 45.12
C VAL A 4 13.77 6.18 44.39
N ASN A 5 12.73 5.51 44.86
CA ASN A 5 12.24 4.30 44.22
C ASN A 5 11.22 4.69 43.14
N LEU A 6 11.67 4.76 41.88
CA LEU A 6 10.83 5.14 40.74
C LEU A 6 10.04 3.97 40.13
N THR A 7 10.01 2.80 40.77
CA THR A 7 9.43 1.58 40.16
C THR A 7 7.91 1.52 40.19
N SER A 8 7.24 2.29 41.05
CA SER A 8 5.78 2.33 41.15
C SER A 8 5.25 3.75 40.91
N LEU A 9 4.51 3.91 39.81
CA LEU A 9 3.94 5.19 39.36
C LEU A 9 2.50 5.43 39.86
N ASP A 10 2.12 4.78 40.95
CA ASP A 10 0.80 4.96 41.56
C ASP A 10 0.70 6.30 42.29
N PHE A 11 -0.49 6.90 42.26
CA PHE A 11 -0.77 8.21 42.84
C PHE A 11 -0.37 8.28 44.32
N ASP A 12 -0.80 7.30 45.10
CA ASP A 12 -0.52 7.28 46.54
C ASP A 12 0.99 7.14 46.80
N THR A 13 1.70 6.38 45.97
CA THR A 13 3.14 6.19 46.13
C THR A 13 3.92 7.45 45.76
N ILE A 14 3.57 8.12 44.64
CA ILE A 14 4.20 9.37 44.23
C ILE A 14 3.98 10.46 45.29
N LYS A 15 2.79 10.53 45.88
CA LYS A 15 2.49 11.45 46.97
C LYS A 15 3.34 11.17 48.20
N GLN A 16 3.48 9.90 48.60
CA GLN A 16 4.33 9.53 49.74
C GLN A 16 5.80 9.82 49.47
N GLU A 17 6.31 9.54 48.27
CA GLU A 17 7.68 9.89 47.87
C GLU A 17 7.92 11.41 47.87
N LEU A 18 6.93 12.21 47.44
CA LEU A 18 6.99 13.66 47.49
C LEU A 18 7.02 14.17 48.95
N ILE A 19 6.23 13.58 49.84
CA ILE A 19 6.29 13.86 51.29
C ILE A 19 7.66 13.50 51.86
N ASN A 20 8.19 12.33 51.52
CA ASN A 20 9.52 11.88 51.95
C ASN A 20 10.63 12.82 51.43
N TYR A 21 10.51 13.30 50.20
CA TYR A 21 11.44 14.27 49.61
C TYR A 21 11.43 15.60 50.38
N LEU A 22 10.24 16.10 50.74
CA LEU A 22 10.09 17.35 51.48
C LEU A 22 10.54 17.24 52.95
N LYS A 23 10.48 16.04 53.54
CA LYS A 23 10.99 15.70 54.88
C LYS A 23 12.50 15.45 54.98
N ARG A 24 13.26 15.62 53.89
CA ARG A 24 14.73 15.48 53.91
C ARG A 24 15.36 16.38 54.98
N GLU A 25 16.41 15.90 55.65
CA GLU A 25 17.11 16.65 56.71
C GLU A 25 17.59 18.04 56.28
N ASP A 26 17.95 18.22 55.01
CA ASP A 26 18.40 19.48 54.41
C ASP A 26 17.26 20.41 53.95
N SER A 27 16.00 20.02 54.13
CA SER A 27 14.84 20.77 53.62
C SER A 27 14.35 21.81 54.65
N PRO A 28 14.04 23.05 54.22
CA PRO A 28 13.44 24.07 55.09
C PRO A 28 12.02 23.69 55.56
N PHE A 29 11.41 22.64 54.99
CA PHE A 29 10.04 22.20 55.28
C PHE A 29 9.98 20.92 56.14
N LYS A 30 11.10 20.45 56.70
CA LYS A 30 11.16 19.17 57.44
C LYS A 30 10.16 19.04 58.60
N ASP A 31 9.81 20.16 59.25
CA ASP A 31 8.97 20.20 60.46
C ASP A 31 7.47 20.42 60.14
N VAL A 32 7.10 20.44 58.85
CA VAL A 32 5.71 20.66 58.40
C VAL A 32 4.89 19.37 58.56
N ASP A 33 3.67 19.50 59.09
CA ASP A 33 2.70 18.41 59.10
C ASP A 33 1.95 18.33 57.76
N TYR A 34 2.28 17.32 56.96
CA TYR A 34 1.69 17.07 55.66
C TYR A 34 0.33 16.38 55.71
N ALA A 35 -0.16 15.96 56.89
CA ALA A 35 -1.54 15.52 57.07
C ALA A 35 -2.52 16.71 57.13
N GLY A 36 -2.02 17.94 57.26
CA GLY A 36 -2.81 19.17 57.30
C GLY A 36 -3.54 19.44 55.97
N SER A 37 -4.84 19.71 56.04
CA SER A 37 -5.77 19.76 54.89
C SER A 37 -5.31 20.64 53.71
N ASN A 38 -4.77 21.85 53.96
CA ASN A 38 -4.38 22.75 52.87
C ASN A 38 -3.12 22.28 52.13
N ILE A 39 -2.08 21.86 52.84
CA ILE A 39 -0.83 21.37 52.23
C ILE A 39 -1.08 20.02 51.56
N ASN A 40 -1.88 19.16 52.18
CA ASN A 40 -2.29 17.89 51.61
C ASN A 40 -3.01 18.07 50.27
N SER A 41 -3.95 19.03 50.17
CA SER A 41 -4.65 19.32 48.90
C SER A 41 -3.71 19.84 47.79
N LEU A 42 -2.68 20.62 48.15
CA LEU A 42 -1.67 21.08 47.20
C LEU A 42 -0.79 19.92 46.71
N LEU A 43 -0.39 19.03 47.63
CA LEU A 43 0.35 17.82 47.30
C LEU A 43 -0.46 16.88 46.41
N ASP A 44 -1.78 16.79 46.62
CA ASP A 44 -2.67 16.00 45.77
C ASP A 44 -2.69 16.52 44.33
N VAL A 45 -2.76 17.84 44.12
CA VAL A 45 -2.70 18.44 42.78
C VAL A 45 -1.36 18.17 42.10
N LEU A 46 -0.24 18.29 42.83
CA LEU A 46 1.09 18.01 42.30
C LEU A 46 1.29 16.52 41.99
N ALA A 47 0.84 15.64 42.87
CA ALA A 47 0.89 14.20 42.65
C ALA A 47 0.05 13.81 41.43
N TYR A 48 -1.16 14.37 41.29
CA TYR A 48 -2.03 14.13 40.13
C TYR A 48 -1.41 14.63 38.81
N ASN A 49 -0.78 15.81 38.82
CA ASN A 49 -0.07 16.30 37.63
C ASN A 49 1.12 15.39 37.27
N THR A 50 1.83 14.90 38.29
CA THR A 50 3.01 14.04 38.11
C THR A 50 2.63 12.65 37.61
N THR A 51 1.57 12.04 38.14
CA THR A 51 1.06 10.75 37.63
C THR A 51 0.64 10.87 36.18
N GLN A 52 -0.06 11.94 35.81
CA GLN A 52 -0.49 12.17 34.44
C GLN A 52 0.71 12.37 33.50
N ASN A 53 1.70 13.16 33.92
CA ASN A 53 2.93 13.34 33.15
C ASN A 53 3.70 12.01 32.98
N ALA A 54 3.79 11.20 34.04
CA ALA A 54 4.44 9.91 33.96
C ALA A 54 3.71 8.95 33.01
N PHE A 55 2.37 8.94 33.03
CA PHE A 55 1.57 8.20 32.06
C PHE A 55 1.86 8.65 30.63
N TYR A 56 1.85 9.97 30.36
CA TYR A 56 2.17 10.49 29.03
C TYR A 56 3.58 10.15 28.57
N LEU A 57 4.58 10.24 29.45
CA LEU A 57 5.96 9.89 29.12
C LEU A 57 6.13 8.39 28.84
N ASN A 58 5.43 7.53 29.59
CA ASN A 58 5.43 6.09 29.29
C ASN A 58 4.75 5.79 27.96
N GLN A 59 3.66 6.49 27.64
CA GLN A 59 2.99 6.35 26.36
C GLN A 59 3.90 6.81 25.21
N VAL A 60 4.52 7.99 25.34
CA VAL A 60 5.51 8.49 24.37
C VAL A 60 6.67 7.49 24.22
N GLY A 61 7.25 7.01 25.31
CA GLY A 61 8.34 6.04 25.28
C GLY A 61 7.94 4.70 24.65
N SER A 62 6.68 4.27 24.79
CA SER A 62 6.16 3.09 24.12
C SER A 62 5.95 3.33 22.62
N GLU A 63 5.55 4.53 22.20
CA GLU A 63 5.36 4.89 20.79
C GLU A 63 6.68 5.21 20.05
N MET A 64 7.80 5.37 20.77
CA MET A 64 9.12 5.68 20.19
C MET A 64 9.74 4.54 19.36
N PHE A 65 9.35 3.29 19.60
CA PHE A 65 9.90 2.14 18.89
C PHE A 65 8.79 1.35 18.21
N ILE A 66 9.04 0.85 17.00
CA ILE A 66 8.05 0.14 16.18
C ILE A 66 7.52 -1.12 16.86
N ASP A 67 8.33 -1.79 17.67
CA ASP A 67 7.98 -3.03 18.37
C ASP A 67 7.08 -2.78 19.58
N THR A 68 7.27 -1.66 20.29
CA THR A 68 6.46 -1.28 21.46
C THR A 68 5.26 -0.39 21.12
N ALA A 69 5.24 0.23 19.93
CA ALA A 69 4.19 1.14 19.50
C ALA A 69 2.82 0.42 19.43
N GLN A 70 1.80 1.10 19.96
CA GLN A 70 0.42 0.61 20.00
C GLN A 70 -0.45 1.33 18.99
N LEU A 71 -0.17 2.61 18.71
CA LEU A 71 -0.95 3.37 17.73
C LEU A 71 -0.57 2.96 16.30
N PRO A 72 -1.55 2.66 15.43
CA PRO A 72 -1.30 2.32 14.03
C PRO A 72 -0.48 3.39 13.31
N ASP A 73 -0.80 4.67 13.50
CA ASP A 73 -0.12 5.77 12.84
C ASP A 73 1.35 5.88 13.23
N SER A 74 1.71 5.59 14.48
CA SER A 74 3.10 5.54 14.91
C SER A 74 3.85 4.41 14.21
N ILE A 75 3.24 3.23 14.08
CA ILE A 75 3.84 2.08 13.38
C ILE A 75 4.04 2.40 11.91
N ILE A 76 3.06 3.06 11.27
CA ILE A 76 3.17 3.53 9.89
C ILE A 76 4.25 4.61 9.75
N SER A 77 4.39 5.52 10.70
CA SER A 77 5.46 6.53 10.71
C SER A 77 6.84 5.88 10.83
N HIS A 78 7.01 4.88 11.69
CA HIS A 78 8.27 4.12 11.79
C HIS A 78 8.54 3.30 10.52
N ALA A 79 7.50 2.69 9.93
CA ALA A 79 7.63 1.99 8.64
C ALA A 79 8.04 2.95 7.51
N LYS A 80 7.52 4.18 7.54
CA LYS A 80 7.85 5.28 6.63
C LYS A 80 9.34 5.67 6.72
N GLU A 81 9.92 5.71 7.91
CA GLU A 81 11.36 5.94 8.11
C GLU A 81 12.22 4.83 7.48
N LEU A 82 11.73 3.60 7.49
CA LEU A 82 12.37 2.44 6.88
C LEU A 82 12.14 2.33 5.36
N ASN A 83 11.49 3.34 4.76
CA ASN A 83 11.05 3.34 3.36
C ASN A 83 10.21 2.09 3.00
N TYR A 84 9.45 1.57 3.96
CA TYR A 84 8.52 0.48 3.75
C TYR A 84 7.14 1.05 3.45
N VAL A 85 6.61 0.72 2.27
CA VAL A 85 5.23 1.06 1.89
C VAL A 85 4.37 -0.18 2.14
N PRO A 86 3.45 -0.15 3.13
CA PRO A 86 2.54 -1.25 3.39
C PRO A 86 1.75 -1.62 2.14
N ARG A 87 1.41 -2.90 2.04
CA ARG A 87 0.58 -3.36 0.93
C ARG A 87 -0.83 -2.76 1.05
N SER A 88 -1.30 -2.16 -0.06
CA SER A 88 -2.65 -1.64 -0.17
C SER A 88 -3.68 -2.72 -0.46
N ASN A 89 -4.97 -2.35 -0.48
CA ASN A 89 -6.00 -3.21 -1.05
C ASN A 89 -5.62 -3.51 -2.51
N ARG A 90 -5.94 -4.74 -2.96
CA ARG A 90 -5.78 -5.16 -4.35
C ARG A 90 -7.14 -5.49 -4.93
N SER A 91 -7.39 -4.96 -6.13
CA SER A 91 -8.60 -5.22 -6.89
C SER A 91 -8.65 -6.66 -7.41
N ALA A 92 -9.80 -7.31 -7.27
CA ALA A 92 -10.04 -8.60 -7.92
C ALA A 92 -10.09 -8.44 -9.43
N ARG A 93 -9.52 -9.38 -10.17
CA ARG A 93 -9.47 -9.41 -11.64
C ARG A 93 -10.35 -10.52 -12.17
N ALA A 94 -11.13 -10.24 -13.18
CA ALA A 94 -11.92 -11.22 -13.92
C ALA A 94 -11.70 -11.05 -15.43
N THR A 95 -11.89 -12.12 -16.19
CA THR A 95 -11.77 -12.08 -17.65
C THR A 95 -13.11 -12.41 -18.27
N ILE A 96 -13.65 -11.47 -19.05
CA ILE A 96 -14.94 -11.60 -19.72
C ILE A 96 -14.78 -11.53 -21.24
N SER A 97 -15.73 -12.10 -21.96
CA SER A 97 -15.90 -11.91 -23.40
C SER A 97 -17.35 -11.58 -23.69
N PHE A 98 -17.59 -10.68 -24.63
CA PHE A 98 -18.95 -10.31 -25.04
C PHE A 98 -18.96 -9.77 -26.45
N THR A 99 -20.16 -9.69 -27.02
CA THR A 99 -20.37 -9.19 -28.37
C THR A 99 -21.17 -7.89 -28.34
N VAL A 100 -20.81 -6.94 -29.19
CA VAL A 100 -21.56 -5.70 -29.37
C VAL A 100 -22.02 -5.62 -30.82
N THR A 101 -23.32 -5.55 -31.04
CA THR A 101 -23.88 -5.50 -32.39
C THR A 101 -24.29 -4.06 -32.72
N PRO A 102 -23.68 -3.41 -33.72
CA PRO A 102 -24.12 -2.08 -34.13
C PRO A 102 -25.54 -2.12 -34.72
N PRO A 103 -26.35 -1.05 -34.58
CA PRO A 103 -27.62 -0.94 -35.29
C PRO A 103 -27.38 -0.95 -36.81
N VAL A 104 -28.33 -1.54 -37.55
CA VAL A 104 -28.24 -1.84 -38.99
C VAL A 104 -27.90 -0.63 -39.88
N GLU A 105 -28.12 0.60 -39.40
CA GLU A 105 -27.86 1.86 -40.11
C GLU A 105 -26.50 2.51 -39.78
N SER A 106 -25.66 1.87 -38.96
CA SER A 106 -24.41 2.47 -38.45
C SER A 106 -23.19 2.01 -39.25
N ASN A 107 -22.55 2.93 -39.99
CA ASN A 107 -21.25 2.69 -40.66
C ASN A 107 -20.04 2.72 -39.70
N ILE A 108 -20.20 2.19 -38.48
CA ILE A 108 -19.14 2.21 -37.47
C ILE A 108 -18.21 1.02 -37.73
N THR A 109 -16.96 1.31 -38.07
CA THR A 109 -15.93 0.29 -38.37
C THR A 109 -15.05 -0.05 -37.17
N THR A 110 -14.99 0.85 -36.19
CA THR A 110 -14.15 0.72 -34.99
C THR A 110 -14.95 1.05 -33.74
N LEU A 111 -14.89 0.17 -32.74
CA LEU A 111 -15.45 0.37 -31.41
C LEU A 111 -14.33 0.76 -30.44
N LEU A 112 -14.45 1.93 -29.82
CA LEU A 112 -13.58 2.34 -28.73
C LEU A 112 -14.27 2.03 -27.39
N LEU A 113 -13.71 1.08 -26.65
CA LEU A 113 -14.06 0.84 -25.25
C LEU A 113 -13.22 1.81 -24.41
N PRO A 114 -13.81 2.86 -23.82
CA PRO A 114 -13.04 3.81 -23.03
C PRO A 114 -12.51 3.15 -21.75
N LYS A 115 -11.41 3.71 -21.23
CA LYS A 115 -10.95 3.42 -19.86
C LYS A 115 -12.09 3.70 -18.88
N ALA A 116 -12.14 2.95 -17.79
CA ALA A 116 -13.13 3.08 -16.73
C ALA A 116 -14.57 2.76 -17.18
N THR A 117 -14.76 1.95 -18.21
CA THR A 117 -16.10 1.39 -18.51
C THR A 117 -16.52 0.49 -17.36
N SER A 118 -17.70 0.72 -16.77
CA SER A 118 -18.14 0.02 -15.56
C SER A 118 -19.04 -1.20 -15.87
N PHE A 119 -18.83 -2.24 -15.08
CA PHE A 119 -19.55 -3.49 -15.09
C PHE A 119 -20.02 -3.80 -13.67
N THR A 120 -21.28 -4.15 -13.52
CA THR A 120 -21.81 -4.66 -12.26
C THR A 120 -21.57 -6.15 -12.17
N ALA A 121 -20.99 -6.62 -11.08
CA ALA A 121 -20.95 -8.02 -10.71
C ALA A 121 -21.88 -8.29 -9.52
N ARG A 122 -22.52 -9.46 -9.51
CA ARG A 122 -23.35 -9.91 -8.39
C ARG A 122 -22.75 -11.14 -7.74
N LEU A 123 -22.60 -11.10 -6.42
CA LEU A 123 -22.17 -12.22 -5.60
C LEU A 123 -23.14 -12.36 -4.43
N GLY A 124 -24.07 -13.33 -4.51
CA GLY A 124 -25.13 -13.47 -3.52
C GLY A 124 -26.07 -12.27 -3.52
N THR A 125 -26.15 -11.55 -2.39
CA THR A 125 -26.92 -10.30 -2.24
C THR A 125 -26.11 -9.04 -2.53
N ASP A 126 -24.78 -9.16 -2.60
CA ASP A 126 -23.89 -8.01 -2.70
C ASP A 126 -23.57 -7.69 -4.17
N GLN A 127 -23.50 -6.39 -4.46
CA GLN A 127 -23.20 -5.85 -5.77
C GLN A 127 -21.84 -5.15 -5.74
N PHE A 128 -20.97 -5.50 -6.69
CA PHE A 128 -19.64 -4.92 -6.84
C PHE A 128 -19.50 -4.27 -8.21
N THR A 129 -18.83 -3.12 -8.31
CA THR A 129 -18.53 -2.48 -9.59
C THR A 129 -17.13 -2.87 -10.05
N PHE A 130 -17.00 -3.32 -11.27
CA PHE A 130 -15.76 -3.59 -11.98
C PHE A 130 -15.53 -2.53 -13.06
N SER A 131 -14.29 -2.24 -13.38
CA SER A 131 -13.93 -1.26 -14.40
C SER A 131 -12.71 -1.67 -15.21
N THR A 132 -12.64 -1.20 -16.46
CA THR A 132 -11.49 -1.40 -17.35
C THR A 132 -10.32 -0.49 -16.98
N GLU A 133 -9.10 -1.04 -16.97
CA GLU A 133 -7.88 -0.30 -16.62
C GLU A 133 -7.40 0.61 -17.77
N GLU A 134 -7.56 0.15 -19.00
CA GLU A 134 -7.12 0.82 -20.22
C GLU A 134 -8.26 0.95 -21.23
N SER A 135 -8.06 1.81 -22.23
CA SER A 135 -8.96 1.91 -23.37
C SER A 135 -8.56 0.89 -24.44
N PHE A 136 -9.53 0.13 -24.94
CA PHE A 136 -9.32 -0.86 -25.99
C PHE A 136 -10.05 -0.44 -27.26
N THR A 137 -9.42 -0.67 -28.42
CA THR A 137 -10.07 -0.45 -29.72
C THR A 137 -10.27 -1.79 -30.42
N TYR A 138 -11.50 -2.05 -30.83
CA TYR A 138 -11.89 -3.28 -31.53
C TYR A 138 -12.37 -2.95 -32.93
N ASN A 139 -11.99 -3.77 -33.89
CA ASN A 139 -12.47 -3.68 -35.26
C ASN A 139 -13.69 -4.60 -35.44
N ILE A 140 -14.57 -4.24 -36.36
CA ILE A 140 -15.74 -5.07 -36.68
C ILE A 140 -15.32 -6.38 -37.36
N ASP A 141 -15.93 -7.50 -36.95
CA ASP A 141 -15.76 -8.80 -37.59
C ASP A 141 -17.14 -9.40 -37.88
N GLN A 142 -17.39 -9.76 -39.14
CA GLN A 142 -18.70 -10.29 -39.60
C GLN A 142 -19.94 -9.49 -39.15
N GLY A 143 -19.84 -8.16 -39.03
CA GLY A 143 -20.95 -7.29 -38.65
C GLY A 143 -21.20 -7.17 -37.13
N VAL A 144 -20.34 -7.77 -36.30
CA VAL A 144 -20.40 -7.72 -34.84
C VAL A 144 -19.01 -7.33 -34.30
N PHE A 145 -18.96 -6.60 -33.18
CA PHE A 145 -17.72 -6.39 -32.44
C PHE A 145 -17.55 -7.52 -31.45
N ASN A 146 -16.56 -8.38 -31.70
CA ASN A 146 -16.22 -9.46 -30.77
C ASN A 146 -15.13 -8.99 -29.79
N ILE A 147 -15.49 -8.87 -28.52
CA ILE A 147 -14.57 -8.49 -27.45
C ILE A 147 -14.21 -9.77 -26.71
N SER A 148 -13.05 -10.32 -27.05
CA SER A 148 -12.53 -11.53 -26.42
C SER A 148 -11.46 -11.21 -25.36
N ASN A 149 -11.44 -11.96 -24.26
CA ASN A 149 -10.41 -11.90 -23.22
C ASN A 149 -10.22 -10.49 -22.61
N LEU A 150 -11.30 -9.74 -22.40
CA LEU A 150 -11.23 -8.45 -21.73
C LEU A 150 -10.99 -8.66 -20.22
N GLU A 151 -9.88 -8.12 -19.71
CA GLU A 151 -9.62 -8.07 -18.28
C GLU A 151 -10.38 -6.90 -17.65
N ILE A 152 -11.23 -7.22 -16.69
CA ILE A 152 -11.94 -6.27 -15.85
C ILE A 152 -11.48 -6.44 -14.40
N GLN A 153 -11.54 -5.36 -13.65
CA GLN A 153 -10.84 -5.28 -12.38
C GLN A 153 -11.75 -4.53 -11.39
N GLU A 154 -11.89 -4.99 -10.16
CA GLU A 154 -12.89 -4.47 -9.22
C GLU A 154 -12.54 -3.07 -8.75
N GLY A 155 -13.55 -2.21 -8.65
CA GLY A 155 -13.45 -0.89 -8.07
C GLY A 155 -13.82 0.25 -9.02
N GLN A 156 -14.10 1.39 -8.42
CA GLN A 156 -14.46 2.64 -9.11
C GLN A 156 -13.27 3.59 -9.15
N PHE A 157 -13.12 4.35 -10.23
CA PHE A 157 -12.08 5.35 -10.36
C PHE A 157 -12.48 6.66 -9.69
N ILE A 158 -11.63 7.16 -8.81
CA ILE A 158 -11.75 8.47 -8.16
C ILE A 158 -10.54 9.33 -8.56
N ASN A 159 -10.77 10.63 -8.65
CA ASN A 159 -9.75 11.62 -8.99
C ASN A 159 -9.57 12.60 -7.83
N ASP A 160 -8.38 12.61 -7.25
CA ASP A 160 -7.97 13.64 -6.30
C ASP A 160 -7.16 14.72 -7.02
N THR A 161 -7.46 15.98 -6.73
CA THR A 161 -6.82 17.12 -7.38
C THR A 161 -6.08 17.99 -6.36
N PHE A 162 -4.81 18.27 -6.64
CA PHE A 162 -3.94 19.11 -5.83
C PHE A 162 -3.33 20.23 -6.66
N VAL A 163 -2.92 21.32 -5.99
CA VAL A 163 -2.17 22.41 -6.63
C VAL A 163 -0.77 22.44 -6.05
N TYR A 164 0.23 22.35 -6.92
CA TYR A 164 1.62 22.42 -6.55
C TYR A 164 2.04 23.89 -6.37
N SER A 165 2.64 24.22 -5.22
CA SER A 165 3.14 25.56 -4.93
C SER A 165 4.56 25.48 -4.38
N THR A 166 5.48 26.24 -4.96
CA THR A 166 6.86 26.36 -4.49
C THR A 166 7.03 27.25 -3.26
N ALA A 167 5.99 28.02 -2.90
CA ALA A 167 6.00 28.86 -1.69
C ALA A 167 5.82 28.03 -0.41
N ASP A 168 5.18 26.87 -0.52
CA ASP A 168 4.93 25.95 0.59
C ASP A 168 5.52 24.58 0.27
N LEU A 169 6.79 24.41 0.63
CA LEU A 169 7.51 23.15 0.48
C LEU A 169 7.03 22.07 1.47
N THR A 170 6.22 22.42 2.47
CA THR A 170 5.71 21.48 3.47
C THR A 170 4.37 20.86 3.07
N ARG A 171 3.80 21.31 1.94
CA ARG A 171 2.52 20.80 1.48
C ARG A 171 2.61 19.34 1.06
N ARG A 172 1.76 18.54 1.70
CA ARG A 172 1.63 17.09 1.49
C ARG A 172 0.57 16.78 0.44
N PHE A 173 0.78 15.72 -0.33
CA PHE A 173 -0.16 15.24 -1.36
C PHE A 173 -0.73 13.88 -0.95
N VAL A 174 -1.54 13.91 0.12
CA VAL A 174 -2.17 12.70 0.69
C VAL A 174 -3.46 12.39 -0.07
N LEU A 175 -3.61 11.14 -0.50
CA LEU A 175 -4.82 10.64 -1.14
C LEU A 175 -5.94 10.44 -0.11
N SER A 176 -7.16 10.78 -0.50
CA SER A 176 -8.29 10.93 0.45
C SER A 176 -8.77 9.59 1.02
N ASP A 177 -8.66 8.50 0.27
CA ASP A 177 -9.16 7.18 0.66
C ASP A 177 -8.05 6.24 1.16
N SER A 178 -8.38 5.36 2.10
CA SER A 178 -7.47 4.31 2.57
C SER A 178 -7.59 3.00 1.77
N ASN A 179 -8.74 2.76 1.14
CA ASN A 179 -9.05 1.54 0.38
C ASN A 179 -8.54 1.56 -1.08
N ILE A 180 -7.45 2.29 -1.33
CA ILE A 180 -6.91 2.52 -2.67
C ILE A 180 -6.14 1.28 -3.15
N ASP A 181 -6.29 0.93 -4.44
CA ASP A 181 -5.33 0.03 -5.09
C ASP A 181 -4.16 0.81 -5.69
N THR A 182 -3.01 0.70 -5.03
CA THR A 182 -1.77 1.40 -5.41
C THR A 182 -1.18 1.00 -6.76
N SER A 183 -1.64 -0.10 -7.37
CA SER A 183 -1.24 -0.47 -8.74
C SER A 183 -1.95 0.35 -9.80
N SER A 184 -3.16 0.84 -9.50
CA SER A 184 -4.00 1.59 -10.42
C SER A 184 -3.72 3.10 -10.45
N ILE A 185 -2.83 3.58 -9.57
CA ILE A 185 -2.54 5.02 -9.42
C ILE A 185 -1.89 5.54 -10.70
N SER A 186 -2.55 6.52 -11.30
CA SER A 186 -2.08 7.27 -12.45
C SER A 186 -2.05 8.76 -12.08
N VAL A 187 -0.88 9.37 -12.14
CA VAL A 187 -0.70 10.79 -11.80
C VAL A 187 -0.49 11.59 -13.08
N GLN A 188 -1.34 12.59 -13.29
CA GLN A 188 -1.22 13.56 -14.37
C GLN A 188 -0.92 14.94 -13.79
N VAL A 189 0.11 15.59 -14.32
CA VAL A 189 0.51 16.95 -13.94
C VAL A 189 0.21 17.87 -15.11
N ILE A 190 -0.65 18.84 -14.86
CA ILE A 190 -1.06 19.87 -15.81
C ILE A 190 -0.30 21.15 -15.50
N GLU A 191 0.57 21.55 -16.42
CA GLU A 191 1.38 22.77 -16.33
C GLU A 191 0.85 23.84 -17.30
N ASN A 192 1.23 25.10 -17.06
CA ASN A 192 0.89 26.24 -17.91
C ASN A 192 -0.62 26.39 -18.18
N ASN A 193 -1.44 26.19 -17.14
CA ASN A 193 -2.90 26.34 -17.20
C ASN A 193 -3.56 25.47 -18.29
N GLY A 194 -3.10 24.21 -18.45
CA GLY A 194 -3.63 23.28 -19.46
C GLY A 194 -2.77 23.15 -20.72
N GLY A 195 -1.72 23.95 -20.87
CA GLY A 195 -0.85 23.92 -22.05
C GLY A 195 0.05 22.68 -22.16
N ARG A 196 0.33 22.00 -21.05
CA ARG A 196 1.16 20.78 -21.04
C ARG A 196 0.61 19.77 -20.04
N ILE A 197 0.31 18.57 -20.51
CA ILE A 197 -0.15 17.43 -19.68
C ILE A 197 0.97 16.40 -19.66
N LEU A 198 1.43 16.04 -18.46
CA LEU A 198 2.53 15.10 -18.25
C LEU A 198 2.02 13.94 -17.41
N THR A 199 2.32 12.71 -17.82
CA THR A 199 1.93 11.51 -17.08
C THR A 199 3.14 10.99 -16.32
N TYR A 200 3.02 10.99 -15.00
CA TYR A 200 4.07 10.52 -14.11
C TYR A 200 3.90 9.02 -13.84
N LYS A 201 5.01 8.29 -13.83
CA LYS A 201 5.05 6.86 -13.53
C LYS A 201 5.55 6.62 -12.11
N ARG A 202 4.96 5.63 -11.43
CA ARG A 202 5.43 5.23 -10.10
C ARG A 202 6.83 4.64 -10.21
N ALA A 203 7.77 5.17 -9.44
CA ALA A 203 9.08 4.58 -9.23
C ALA A 203 9.12 3.89 -7.86
N ALA A 204 9.68 2.68 -7.81
CA ALA A 204 9.90 1.95 -6.55
C ALA A 204 11.22 2.37 -5.89
N ASP A 205 12.24 2.63 -6.71
CA ASP A 205 13.59 2.97 -6.29
C ASP A 205 14.09 4.22 -7.02
N PHE A 206 15.12 4.85 -6.48
CA PHE A 206 15.82 5.97 -7.12
C PHE A 206 16.70 5.51 -8.30
N LEU A 207 16.95 4.21 -8.43
CA LEU A 207 17.79 3.65 -9.48
C LEU A 207 17.12 3.80 -10.85
N GLY A 208 17.80 4.45 -11.79
CA GLY A 208 17.29 4.71 -13.14
C GLY A 208 16.34 5.90 -13.25
N VAL A 209 16.22 6.71 -12.19
CA VAL A 209 15.47 7.97 -12.22
C VAL A 209 16.44 9.13 -12.44
N GLU A 210 16.36 9.75 -13.61
CA GLU A 210 17.13 10.94 -13.98
C GLU A 210 16.38 12.24 -13.60
N ASP A 211 17.05 13.38 -13.73
CA ASP A 211 16.49 14.71 -13.45
C ASP A 211 15.25 15.06 -14.30
N THR A 212 15.18 14.54 -15.53
CA THR A 212 14.07 14.74 -16.46
C THR A 212 12.98 13.67 -16.36
N SER A 213 13.22 12.59 -15.62
CA SER A 213 12.27 11.48 -15.50
C SER A 213 10.99 11.90 -14.82
N GLN A 214 9.85 11.66 -15.47
CA GLN A 214 8.52 11.94 -14.94
C GLN A 214 8.11 10.82 -13.98
N SER A 215 8.72 10.81 -12.80
CA SER A 215 8.56 9.77 -11.80
C SER A 215 7.97 10.33 -10.51
N PHE A 216 7.09 9.56 -9.88
CA PHE A 216 6.59 9.83 -8.54
C PHE A 216 6.87 8.65 -7.62
N PHE A 217 7.01 8.93 -6.34
CA PHE A 217 7.16 7.93 -5.29
C PHE A 217 5.88 7.89 -4.46
N LEU A 218 5.62 6.72 -3.88
CA LEU A 218 4.48 6.53 -2.98
C LEU A 218 5.03 6.30 -1.57
N GLN A 219 4.41 6.92 -0.59
CA GLN A 219 4.75 6.75 0.80
C GLN A 219 3.48 6.48 1.62
N ALA A 220 3.62 5.79 2.74
CA ALA A 220 2.51 5.63 3.69
C ALA A 220 2.24 6.96 4.41
N ALA A 221 0.97 7.23 4.68
CA ALA A 221 0.50 8.35 5.47
C ALA A 221 -0.38 7.86 6.63
N GLU A 222 -0.80 8.80 7.48
CA GLU A 222 -1.67 8.55 8.62
C GLU A 222 -3.02 7.96 8.17
N ASN A 223 -3.73 7.28 9.07
CA ASN A 223 -5.02 6.63 8.81
C ASN A 223 -5.00 5.58 7.68
N GLY A 224 -3.83 5.01 7.37
CA GLY A 224 -3.68 4.01 6.30
C GLY A 224 -3.84 4.61 4.89
N GLN A 225 -3.71 5.93 4.76
CA GLN A 225 -3.71 6.62 3.47
C GLN A 225 -2.32 6.54 2.82
N TYR A 226 -2.23 7.00 1.58
CA TYR A 226 -0.98 7.07 0.84
C TYR A 226 -0.69 8.50 0.40
N GLU A 227 0.58 8.86 0.39
CA GLU A 227 1.09 10.17 0.00
C GLU A 227 1.93 10.05 -1.26
N ILE A 228 1.70 10.96 -2.21
CA ILE A 228 2.50 11.07 -3.43
C ILE A 228 3.64 12.03 -3.19
N LEU A 229 4.86 11.59 -3.50
CA LEU A 229 6.06 12.41 -3.49
C LEU A 229 6.59 12.59 -4.91
N PHE A 230 7.05 13.80 -5.19
CA PHE A 230 7.71 14.13 -6.46
C PHE A 230 9.21 14.29 -6.25
N GLY A 231 9.95 14.14 -7.35
CA GLY A 231 11.39 14.43 -7.38
C GLY A 231 11.73 15.90 -7.19
N ASP A 232 13.01 16.19 -7.08
CA ASP A 232 13.59 17.50 -6.80
C ASP A 232 14.34 18.12 -8.00
N ASN A 233 14.19 17.55 -9.21
CA ASN A 233 14.99 17.82 -10.42
C ASN A 233 16.45 17.37 -10.33
N ILE A 234 16.82 16.55 -9.34
CA ILE A 234 18.05 15.76 -9.35
C ILE A 234 17.68 14.30 -9.52
N VAL A 235 16.73 13.85 -8.71
CA VAL A 235 16.16 12.51 -8.79
C VAL A 235 14.68 12.62 -9.12
N GLY A 236 14.39 12.62 -10.42
CA GLY A 236 13.04 12.79 -10.93
C GLY A 236 12.64 14.26 -11.05
N ARG A 237 11.77 14.52 -12.03
CA ARG A 237 11.34 15.87 -12.37
C ARG A 237 10.30 16.40 -11.39
N ARG A 238 10.60 17.54 -10.77
CA ARG A 238 9.65 18.28 -9.94
C ARG A 238 8.57 18.97 -10.79
N PRO A 239 7.30 18.95 -10.38
CA PRO A 239 6.25 19.75 -11.02
C PRO A 239 6.55 21.25 -11.04
N ALA A 240 6.11 21.96 -12.08
CA ALA A 240 6.20 23.41 -12.13
C ALA A 240 5.33 24.10 -11.06
N ASN A 241 5.73 25.30 -10.65
CA ASN A 241 4.93 26.11 -9.72
C ASN A 241 3.55 26.44 -10.32
N GLY A 242 2.48 26.25 -9.53
CA GLY A 242 1.10 26.44 -9.98
C GLY A 242 0.55 25.30 -10.84
N ALA A 243 1.28 24.17 -10.98
CA ALA A 243 0.78 23.01 -11.69
C ALA A 243 -0.37 22.34 -10.91
N THR A 244 -1.35 21.82 -11.65
CA THR A 244 -2.45 21.02 -11.09
C THR A 244 -2.08 19.55 -11.21
N ILE A 245 -2.06 18.85 -10.09
CA ILE A 245 -1.80 17.42 -10.00
C ILE A 245 -3.15 16.72 -9.91
N ILE A 246 -3.42 15.78 -10.80
CA ILE A 246 -4.60 14.92 -10.78
C ILE A 246 -4.12 13.49 -10.55
N ALA A 247 -4.46 12.93 -9.39
CA ALA A 247 -4.21 11.53 -9.06
C ALA A 247 -5.49 10.74 -9.28
N THR A 248 -5.50 9.90 -10.32
CA THR A 248 -6.58 8.97 -10.58
C THR A 248 -6.21 7.62 -10.00
N TYR A 249 -7.09 7.05 -9.19
CA TYR A 249 -6.87 5.74 -8.57
C TYR A 249 -8.19 5.00 -8.40
N ARG A 250 -8.11 3.71 -8.12
CA ARG A 250 -9.27 2.86 -7.92
C ARG A 250 -9.47 2.56 -6.45
N ILE A 251 -10.71 2.64 -5.98
CA ILE A 251 -11.10 2.13 -4.66
C ILE A 251 -11.52 0.67 -4.81
N SER A 252 -10.89 -0.21 -4.04
CA SER A 252 -11.18 -1.64 -4.05
C SER A 252 -11.80 -2.11 -2.74
N SER A 253 -12.74 -3.05 -2.86
CA SER A 253 -13.37 -3.78 -1.74
C SER A 253 -12.53 -4.97 -1.25
N GLY A 254 -11.30 -5.14 -1.78
CA GLY A 254 -10.36 -6.16 -1.33
C GLY A 254 -10.78 -7.57 -1.74
N GLU A 255 -10.96 -8.47 -0.77
CA GLU A 255 -11.22 -9.90 -1.01
C GLU A 255 -12.69 -10.27 -1.25
N LEU A 256 -13.62 -9.39 -0.87
CA LEU A 256 -15.07 -9.61 -0.99
C LEU A 256 -15.57 -9.97 -2.40
N PRO A 257 -15.09 -9.33 -3.49
CA PRO A 257 -15.55 -9.64 -4.85
C PRO A 257 -14.98 -10.94 -5.43
N ASN A 258 -14.11 -11.66 -4.70
CA ASN A 258 -13.55 -12.92 -5.17
C ASN A 258 -14.65 -13.98 -5.34
N GLY A 259 -14.64 -14.68 -6.48
CA GLY A 259 -15.65 -15.67 -6.85
C GLY A 259 -16.82 -15.12 -7.66
N ALA A 260 -16.88 -13.82 -7.94
CA ALA A 260 -17.88 -13.25 -8.84
C ALA A 260 -17.73 -13.80 -10.27
N ARG A 261 -18.84 -14.27 -10.86
CA ARG A 261 -18.86 -14.85 -12.22
C ARG A 261 -19.95 -14.28 -13.13
N THR A 262 -20.90 -13.54 -12.58
CA THR A 262 -21.97 -12.92 -13.35
C THR A 262 -21.67 -11.44 -13.44
N PHE A 263 -21.51 -10.94 -14.66
CA PHE A 263 -21.21 -9.55 -14.94
C PHE A 263 -22.23 -8.99 -15.92
N ASP A 264 -22.76 -7.82 -15.59
CA ASP A 264 -23.63 -7.01 -16.42
C ASP A 264 -22.92 -5.69 -16.71
N ILE A 265 -23.10 -5.13 -17.91
CA ILE A 265 -22.54 -3.82 -18.23
C ILE A 265 -23.49 -2.70 -17.78
N ASP A 266 -22.96 -1.66 -17.15
CA ASP A 266 -23.81 -0.61 -16.56
C ASP A 266 -24.27 0.45 -17.58
N GLY A 267 -23.60 0.55 -18.73
CA GLY A 267 -23.82 1.62 -19.70
C GLY A 267 -23.55 1.21 -21.15
N ALA A 268 -24.01 2.06 -22.07
CA ALA A 268 -23.77 1.89 -23.50
C ALA A 268 -22.29 2.15 -23.85
N ILE A 269 -21.70 1.31 -24.71
CA ILE A 269 -20.34 1.52 -25.20
C ILE A 269 -20.43 2.36 -26.47
N GLN A 270 -19.94 3.60 -26.43
CA GLN A 270 -19.94 4.51 -27.58
C GLN A 270 -21.36 4.72 -28.18
N GLY A 271 -22.40 4.68 -27.34
CA GLY A 271 -23.80 4.79 -27.76
C GLY A 271 -24.44 3.49 -28.24
N LEU A 272 -23.69 2.38 -28.30
CA LEU A 272 -24.19 1.05 -28.64
C LEU A 272 -24.76 0.37 -27.38
N THR A 273 -26.05 0.06 -27.41
CA THR A 273 -26.77 -0.62 -26.31
C THR A 273 -26.97 -2.11 -26.55
N ASN A 274 -26.80 -2.59 -27.78
CA ASN A 274 -26.99 -4.00 -28.15
C ASN A 274 -25.74 -4.79 -27.79
N ILE A 275 -25.64 -5.11 -26.50
CA ILE A 275 -24.55 -5.89 -25.91
C ILE A 275 -25.13 -7.26 -25.55
N SER A 276 -24.50 -8.32 -26.07
CA SER A 276 -24.97 -9.70 -25.95
C SER A 276 -23.82 -10.63 -25.53
N ASP A 277 -24.20 -11.81 -25.05
CA ASP A 277 -23.28 -12.93 -24.77
C ASP A 277 -22.12 -12.61 -23.82
N ILE A 278 -22.39 -11.88 -22.72
CA ILE A 278 -21.39 -11.69 -21.67
C ILE A 278 -21.08 -13.04 -21.03
N THR A 279 -19.92 -13.58 -21.35
CA THR A 279 -19.41 -14.86 -20.87
C THR A 279 -18.17 -14.64 -20.03
N THR A 280 -18.14 -15.27 -18.86
CA THR A 280 -16.98 -15.22 -17.97
C THR A 280 -16.04 -16.36 -18.28
N ILE A 281 -14.83 -16.02 -18.73
CA ILE A 281 -13.76 -16.99 -18.95
C ILE A 281 -13.18 -17.38 -17.58
N ASN A 282 -12.73 -16.37 -16.83
CA ASN A 282 -12.18 -16.52 -15.49
C ASN A 282 -12.98 -15.65 -14.52
N GLY A 283 -13.45 -16.25 -13.42
CA GLY A 283 -14.13 -15.53 -12.35
C GLY A 283 -13.19 -14.56 -11.63
N ALA A 284 -13.78 -13.61 -10.90
CA ALA A 284 -13.03 -12.64 -10.12
C ALA A 284 -12.12 -13.32 -9.10
N THR A 285 -10.82 -13.07 -9.18
CA THR A 285 -9.80 -13.62 -8.27
C THR A 285 -8.68 -12.59 -8.03
N GLY A 286 -7.86 -12.82 -7.01
CA GLY A 286 -6.70 -11.97 -6.71
C GLY A 286 -7.01 -10.70 -5.90
N GLY A 287 -8.28 -10.48 -5.54
CA GLY A 287 -8.67 -9.40 -4.63
C GLY A 287 -8.14 -9.66 -3.22
N GLN A 288 -7.57 -8.66 -2.57
CA GLN A 288 -7.00 -8.79 -1.23
C GLN A 288 -7.10 -7.52 -0.40
N ALA A 289 -7.21 -7.70 0.91
CA ALA A 289 -7.12 -6.62 1.87
C ALA A 289 -5.68 -6.08 2.00
N SER A 290 -5.61 -4.82 2.42
CA SER A 290 -4.39 -4.15 2.87
C SER A 290 -3.72 -4.92 4.01
N GLU A 291 -2.43 -4.67 4.17
CA GLU A 291 -1.63 -5.31 5.20
C GLU A 291 -2.10 -4.88 6.60
N SER A 292 -2.19 -5.85 7.53
CA SER A 292 -2.50 -5.54 8.93
C SER A 292 -1.32 -4.85 9.61
N VAL A 293 -1.62 -4.04 10.63
CA VAL A 293 -0.62 -3.29 11.40
C VAL A 293 0.44 -4.22 12.01
N GLU A 294 0.05 -5.38 12.53
CA GLU A 294 0.97 -6.40 13.04
C GLU A 294 1.91 -6.96 11.96
N SER A 295 1.40 -7.16 10.74
CA SER A 295 2.22 -7.63 9.62
C SER A 295 3.21 -6.53 9.21
N VAL A 296 2.79 -5.26 9.17
CA VAL A 296 3.70 -4.13 8.93
C VAL A 296 4.80 -4.07 9.99
N ARG A 297 4.45 -4.19 11.29
CA ARG A 297 5.40 -4.22 12.41
C ARG A 297 6.46 -5.32 12.23
N PHE A 298 6.04 -6.48 11.73
CA PHE A 298 6.94 -7.62 11.51
C PHE A 298 7.80 -7.48 10.25
N ASN A 299 7.24 -6.97 9.15
CA ASN A 299 7.89 -6.93 7.84
C ASN A 299 8.79 -5.70 7.65
N ALA A 300 8.41 -4.52 8.16
CA ALA A 300 9.14 -3.28 7.90
C ALA A 300 10.63 -3.33 8.31
N PRO A 301 11.02 -3.82 9.51
CA PRO A 301 12.43 -3.93 9.89
C PRO A 301 13.22 -4.92 9.02
N ARG A 302 12.58 -6.01 8.58
CA ARG A 302 13.21 -7.04 7.72
C ARG A 302 13.40 -6.54 6.29
N HIS A 303 12.46 -5.75 5.80
CA HIS A 303 12.59 -5.10 4.50
C HIS A 303 13.85 -4.21 4.46
N TYR A 304 14.11 -3.47 5.53
CA TYR A 304 15.30 -2.63 5.65
C TYR A 304 16.61 -3.45 5.68
N GLN A 305 16.64 -4.59 6.38
CA GLN A 305 17.82 -5.47 6.42
C GLN A 305 18.25 -5.92 5.02
N ASN A 306 17.29 -6.13 4.13
CA ASN A 306 17.56 -6.64 2.79
C ASN A 306 17.94 -5.55 1.79
N GLN A 307 17.79 -4.25 2.12
CA GLN A 307 18.05 -3.11 1.24
C GLN A 307 17.48 -3.28 -0.19
N GLY A 308 16.34 -3.96 -0.33
CA GLY A 308 15.73 -4.28 -1.61
C GLY A 308 16.48 -5.31 -2.47
N ARG A 309 17.50 -6.00 -1.93
CA ARG A 309 18.31 -7.02 -2.60
C ARG A 309 18.08 -8.39 -2.00
N ALA A 310 18.03 -9.42 -2.85
CA ALA A 310 17.92 -10.81 -2.41
C ALA A 310 19.32 -11.43 -2.35
N VAL A 311 19.84 -11.69 -1.14
CA VAL A 311 21.17 -12.30 -0.94
C VAL A 311 21.04 -13.67 -0.29
N THR A 312 20.28 -13.75 0.80
CA THR A 312 20.00 -15.01 1.50
C THR A 312 18.74 -15.67 0.96
N VAL A 313 18.61 -16.98 1.18
CA VAL A 313 17.42 -17.77 0.78
C VAL A 313 16.12 -17.14 1.32
N THR A 314 16.13 -16.72 2.58
CA THR A 314 14.98 -16.04 3.21
C THR A 314 14.65 -14.69 2.57
N ASP A 315 15.62 -14.01 1.95
CA ASP A 315 15.38 -12.72 1.29
C ASP A 315 14.59 -12.90 0.00
N TYR A 316 14.89 -13.95 -0.77
CA TYR A 316 14.11 -14.32 -1.94
C TYR A 316 12.65 -14.57 -1.58
N GLU A 317 12.42 -15.28 -0.47
CA GLU A 317 11.07 -15.56 0.04
C GLU A 317 10.34 -14.28 0.46
N ASN A 318 10.97 -13.44 1.28
CA ASN A 318 10.36 -12.22 1.81
C ASN A 318 10.06 -11.19 0.70
N ILE A 319 10.99 -10.98 -0.23
CA ILE A 319 10.84 -10.02 -1.33
C ILE A 319 9.70 -10.45 -2.25
N LEU A 320 9.60 -11.73 -2.58
CA LEU A 320 8.52 -12.24 -3.43
C LEU A 320 7.16 -12.21 -2.72
N ARG A 321 7.09 -12.54 -1.41
CA ARG A 321 5.85 -12.43 -0.62
C ARG A 321 5.34 -11.00 -0.47
N THR A 322 6.25 -10.04 -0.37
CA THR A 322 5.90 -8.61 -0.21
C THR A 322 5.26 -8.07 -1.50
N GLU A 323 5.84 -8.40 -2.66
CA GLU A 323 5.36 -7.90 -3.95
C GLU A 323 4.15 -8.69 -4.47
N PHE A 324 4.22 -10.03 -4.41
CA PHE A 324 3.26 -10.93 -5.02
C PHE A 324 2.46 -11.66 -3.97
N ASN A 325 1.25 -11.16 -3.83
CA ASN A 325 0.28 -11.61 -2.83
C ASN A 325 -0.51 -12.87 -3.26
N GLU A 326 -0.43 -13.21 -4.55
CA GLU A 326 -0.96 -14.45 -5.12
C GLU A 326 -0.21 -15.68 -4.59
N ILE A 327 0.98 -15.49 -4.01
CA ILE A 327 1.80 -16.54 -3.40
C ILE A 327 1.20 -16.96 -2.06
N GLU A 328 0.84 -18.24 -1.96
CA GLU A 328 0.40 -18.88 -0.72
C GLU A 328 1.58 -19.42 0.08
N ALA A 329 2.47 -20.14 -0.61
CA ALA A 329 3.68 -20.69 -0.05
C ALA A 329 4.85 -20.49 -1.02
N ILE A 330 6.03 -20.28 -0.44
CA ILE A 330 7.28 -20.15 -1.18
C ILE A 330 8.36 -20.85 -0.39
N ALA A 331 9.21 -21.56 -1.12
CA ALA A 331 10.45 -22.14 -0.61
C ALA A 331 11.56 -21.82 -1.60
N ALA A 332 12.68 -21.33 -1.11
CA ALA A 332 13.90 -21.17 -1.90
C ALA A 332 15.00 -22.09 -1.34
N PHE A 333 15.93 -22.50 -2.20
CA PHE A 333 17.16 -23.17 -1.79
C PHE A 333 18.31 -22.88 -2.75
N GLY A 334 19.53 -22.97 -2.24
CA GLY A 334 20.73 -22.73 -3.01
C GLY A 334 21.00 -23.84 -4.02
N GLY A 335 21.56 -23.51 -5.17
CA GLY A 335 21.94 -24.50 -6.17
C GLY A 335 23.05 -25.45 -5.72
N GLU A 336 23.76 -25.12 -4.63
CA GLU A 336 24.66 -26.01 -3.91
C GLU A 336 23.95 -27.21 -3.27
N ASP A 337 22.69 -27.04 -2.86
CA ASP A 337 21.87 -28.08 -2.24
C ASP A 337 21.08 -28.89 -3.28
N ALA A 338 21.10 -28.47 -4.55
CA ALA A 338 20.44 -29.18 -5.64
C ALA A 338 21.21 -30.46 -6.00
N THR A 339 20.49 -31.51 -6.43
CA THR A 339 21.09 -32.75 -6.94
C THR A 339 20.75 -32.91 -8.43
N PRO A 340 21.70 -32.78 -9.38
CA PRO A 340 23.13 -32.47 -9.20
C PRO A 340 23.40 -30.99 -8.85
N PRO A 341 24.52 -30.67 -8.16
CA PRO A 341 24.82 -29.30 -7.73
C PRO A 341 25.00 -28.34 -8.92
N GLN A 342 24.32 -27.19 -8.88
CA GLN A 342 24.41 -26.14 -9.88
C GLN A 342 24.75 -24.80 -9.23
N PHE A 343 26.04 -24.46 -9.16
CA PHE A 343 26.49 -23.20 -8.58
C PHE A 343 26.04 -21.98 -9.39
N GLY A 344 25.85 -20.85 -8.69
CA GLY A 344 25.39 -19.60 -9.31
C GLY A 344 23.90 -19.60 -9.64
N LYS A 345 23.13 -20.56 -9.13
CA LYS A 345 21.68 -20.60 -9.27
C LYS A 345 21.02 -20.67 -7.90
N VAL A 346 19.86 -20.04 -7.79
CA VAL A 346 18.95 -20.19 -6.65
C VAL A 346 17.65 -20.77 -7.18
N PHE A 347 17.23 -21.89 -6.61
CA PHE A 347 15.98 -22.54 -7.00
C PHE A 347 14.86 -22.03 -6.11
N ILE A 348 13.77 -21.61 -6.73
CA ILE A 348 12.60 -21.07 -6.04
C ILE A 348 11.38 -21.86 -6.49
N SER A 349 10.61 -22.36 -5.53
CA SER A 349 9.31 -22.97 -5.77
C SER A 349 8.23 -22.11 -5.14
N VAL A 350 7.20 -21.81 -5.94
CA VAL A 350 6.10 -20.91 -5.57
C VAL A 350 4.78 -21.60 -5.83
N ASP A 351 3.96 -21.66 -4.79
CA ASP A 351 2.57 -22.07 -4.84
C ASP A 351 1.65 -20.85 -4.76
N VAL A 352 0.61 -20.82 -5.59
CA VAL A 352 -0.31 -19.68 -5.70
C VAL A 352 -1.71 -20.04 -5.22
N LYS A 353 -2.37 -19.10 -4.53
CA LYS A 353 -3.69 -19.33 -3.94
C LYS A 353 -4.69 -19.79 -4.99
N GLY A 354 -5.28 -20.97 -4.77
CA GLY A 354 -6.35 -21.52 -5.62
C GLY A 354 -5.89 -22.29 -6.87
N ALA A 355 -4.59 -22.57 -7.03
CA ALA A 355 -4.07 -23.49 -8.05
C ALA A 355 -2.98 -24.40 -7.47
N SER A 356 -2.79 -25.59 -8.03
CA SER A 356 -1.65 -26.45 -7.66
C SER A 356 -0.41 -25.99 -8.44
N GLY A 357 0.36 -25.07 -7.85
CA GLY A 357 1.57 -24.50 -8.43
C GLY A 357 1.34 -23.29 -9.34
N SER A 358 2.44 -22.67 -9.77
CA SER A 358 2.46 -21.45 -10.59
C SER A 358 2.45 -21.73 -12.10
N SER A 359 1.63 -20.97 -12.85
CA SER A 359 1.60 -21.00 -14.32
C SER A 359 2.89 -20.46 -14.94
N GLU A 360 3.20 -20.81 -16.20
CA GLU A 360 4.40 -20.29 -16.88
C GLU A 360 4.43 -18.75 -16.97
N ALA A 361 3.28 -18.12 -17.15
CA ALA A 361 3.19 -16.66 -17.20
C ALA A 361 3.55 -16.02 -15.86
N GLN A 362 3.05 -16.59 -14.75
CA GLN A 362 3.41 -16.14 -13.38
C GLN A 362 4.89 -16.37 -13.09
N LYS A 363 5.46 -17.51 -13.47
CA LYS A 363 6.90 -17.77 -13.31
C LYS A 363 7.76 -16.73 -14.04
N ARG A 364 7.40 -16.35 -15.27
CA ARG A 364 8.11 -15.29 -16.01
C ARG A 364 7.98 -13.92 -15.32
N LYS A 365 6.81 -13.61 -14.79
CA LYS A 365 6.56 -12.39 -14.01
C LYS A 365 7.43 -12.33 -12.75
N PHE A 366 7.47 -13.40 -11.97
CA PHE A 366 8.28 -13.50 -10.76
C PHE A 366 9.78 -13.47 -11.07
N SER A 367 10.23 -14.20 -12.09
CA SER A 367 11.62 -14.21 -12.56
C SER A 367 12.09 -12.83 -13.00
N LYS A 368 11.29 -12.11 -13.80
CA LYS A 368 11.63 -10.76 -14.23
C LYS A 368 11.76 -9.80 -13.05
N PHE A 369 10.88 -9.90 -12.06
CA PHE A 369 10.95 -9.05 -10.87
C PHE A 369 12.18 -9.34 -10.02
N ILE A 370 12.45 -10.61 -9.70
CA ILE A 370 13.52 -10.98 -8.79
C ILE A 370 14.91 -10.77 -9.44
N SER A 371 15.05 -10.96 -10.75
CA SER A 371 16.31 -10.77 -11.48
C SER A 371 16.92 -9.37 -11.34
N ASN A 372 16.10 -8.34 -11.12
CA ASN A 372 16.58 -6.98 -10.89
C ASN A 372 17.09 -6.75 -9.46
N LYS A 373 16.77 -7.66 -8.53
CA LYS A 373 17.09 -7.58 -7.10
C LYS A 373 18.18 -8.56 -6.68
N THR A 374 18.57 -9.49 -7.57
CA THR A 374 19.65 -10.44 -7.32
C THR A 374 21.02 -9.87 -7.67
N PRO A 375 22.10 -10.38 -7.06
CA PRO A 375 23.45 -10.16 -7.55
C PRO A 375 23.59 -10.60 -9.01
N LEU A 376 24.34 -9.85 -9.81
CA LEU A 376 24.58 -10.12 -11.24
C LEU A 376 25.16 -11.52 -11.53
N SER A 377 25.79 -12.16 -10.53
CA SER A 377 26.40 -13.48 -10.65
C SER A 377 25.47 -14.65 -10.32
N ILE A 378 24.24 -14.39 -9.87
CA ILE A 378 23.27 -15.41 -9.44
C ILE A 378 22.05 -15.38 -10.35
N ASP A 379 21.68 -16.55 -10.88
CA ASP A 379 20.51 -16.72 -11.73
C ASP A 379 19.35 -17.42 -10.96
N PRO A 380 18.24 -16.72 -10.68
CA PRO A 380 17.09 -17.29 -10.00
C PRO A 380 16.23 -18.13 -10.96
N VAL A 381 16.10 -19.43 -10.67
CA VAL A 381 15.36 -20.40 -11.49
C VAL A 381 14.12 -20.89 -10.74
N PHE A 382 12.95 -20.74 -11.37
CA PHE A 382 11.69 -21.24 -10.82
C PHE A 382 11.47 -22.69 -11.20
N ILE A 383 11.22 -23.55 -10.21
CA ILE A 383 10.91 -24.97 -10.39
C ILE A 383 9.53 -25.30 -9.83
N LEU A 384 9.01 -26.47 -10.21
CA LEU A 384 7.87 -27.08 -9.51
C LEU A 384 8.45 -27.97 -8.41
N LEU A 385 7.90 -27.87 -7.20
CA LEU A 385 8.12 -28.85 -6.14
C LEU A 385 7.32 -30.12 -6.41
#